data_AF-A0A4S8PCB3-F1
#
_entry.id   AF-A0A4S8PCB3-F1
#
_cell.length_a   1.000
_cell.length_b   1.000
_cell.length_c   1.000
_cell.angle_alpha   90.00
_cell.angle_beta   90.00
_cell.angle_gamma   90.00
#
_symmetry.space_group_name_H-M   'P 1'
#
loop_
_entity.id
_entity.type
_entity.pdbx_description
1 polymer ?
#
loop_
_entity_poly.entity_id
_entity_poly.type
_entity_poly.pdbx_seq_one_letter_code
_entity_poly.pdbx_strand_id
1 'polypeptide(L)'
;MGETIKQKREEQGLSQAALAKLVGVEARQMRRYENGESHPTLPVAVKVATALGISVDELAGLSTHRVDLSGHWWASWQTSKDHEEVVTAQEVDIRQQGEQLRVETTTRGIAVEDGGYHWKGELRLWDNEVLIGWYAAEDGAVRSKGSFYFTVHPHGIHMIGRWVGMSYDGAIRTGWGAIGRTEEEAHSLIVQLKQEEQSGPDL
;
A
#
# COMPACT_ATOMS: atom_id res chain seq x y z
N MET A 1 21.57 4.56 3.86
CA MET A 1 22.77 4.60 2.99
C MET A 1 23.81 3.54 3.33
N GLY A 2 24.57 3.62 4.43
CA GLY A 2 25.63 2.63 4.73
C GLY A 2 25.10 1.18 4.78
N GLU A 3 24.00 0.98 5.51
CA GLU A 3 23.31 -0.31 5.57
C GLU A 3 22.77 -0.75 4.20
N THR A 4 22.18 0.17 3.43
CA THR A 4 21.67 -0.09 2.08
C THR A 4 22.77 -0.58 1.13
N ILE A 5 23.96 0.04 1.17
CA ILE A 5 25.13 -0.39 0.39
C ILE A 5 25.49 -1.83 0.76
N LYS A 6 25.61 -2.10 2.06
CA LYS A 6 25.99 -3.41 2.58
C LYS A 6 24.99 -4.49 2.18
N GLN A 7 23.71 -4.24 2.41
CA GLN A 7 22.63 -5.16 2.07
C GLN A 7 22.63 -5.50 0.58
N LYS A 8 22.59 -4.48 -0.30
CA LYS A 8 22.53 -4.69 -1.76
C LYS A 8 23.79 -5.36 -2.30
N ARG A 9 24.95 -5.06 -1.72
CA ARG A 9 26.21 -5.74 -2.03
C ARG A 9 26.13 -7.24 -1.70
N GLU A 10 25.59 -7.58 -0.53
CA GLU A 10 25.45 -8.96 -0.07
C GLU A 10 24.41 -9.74 -0.89
N GLU A 11 23.30 -9.12 -1.27
CA GLU A 11 22.30 -9.69 -2.18
C GLU A 11 22.91 -10.09 -3.55
N GLN A 12 23.91 -9.35 -4.02
CA GLN A 12 24.64 -9.65 -5.26
C GLN A 12 25.85 -10.58 -5.06
N GLY A 13 26.10 -11.06 -3.85
CA GLY A 13 27.26 -11.91 -3.54
C GLY A 13 28.61 -11.21 -3.69
N LEU A 14 28.64 -9.87 -3.67
CA LEU A 14 29.86 -9.08 -3.83
C LEU A 14 30.61 -8.93 -2.51
N SER A 15 31.94 -8.98 -2.56
CA SER A 15 32.77 -8.54 -1.43
C SER A 15 32.92 -7.01 -1.42
N GLN A 16 33.26 -6.41 -0.26
CA GLN A 16 33.54 -4.98 -0.18
C GLN A 16 34.63 -4.54 -1.18
N ALA A 17 35.66 -5.36 -1.37
CA ALA A 17 36.74 -5.10 -2.33
C ALA A 17 36.25 -5.18 -3.79
N ALA A 18 35.34 -6.10 -4.10
CA ALA A 18 34.76 -6.21 -5.44
C ALA A 18 33.91 -4.99 -5.78
N LEU A 19 33.03 -4.55 -4.88
CA LEU A 19 32.23 -3.34 -5.07
C LEU A 19 33.12 -2.09 -5.17
N ALA A 20 34.13 -1.98 -4.31
CA ALA A 20 35.08 -0.87 -4.35
C ALA A 20 35.79 -0.76 -5.72
N LYS A 21 36.19 -1.90 -6.30
CA LYS A 21 36.78 -1.97 -7.64
C LYS A 21 35.81 -1.51 -8.74
N LEU A 22 34.53 -1.88 -8.66
CA LEU A 22 33.50 -1.45 -9.62
C LEU A 22 33.26 0.06 -9.57
N VAL A 23 33.26 0.63 -8.36
CA VAL A 23 33.00 2.07 -8.14
C VAL A 23 34.24 2.93 -8.40
N GLY A 24 35.43 2.34 -8.35
CA GLY A 24 36.71 3.04 -8.49
C GLY A 24 37.14 3.74 -7.21
N VAL A 25 36.94 3.10 -6.06
CA VAL A 25 37.39 3.57 -4.73
C VAL A 25 38.21 2.49 -4.03
N GLU A 26 38.94 2.87 -2.99
CA GLU A 26 39.68 1.93 -2.15
C GLU A 26 38.74 1.05 -1.31
N ALA A 27 39.11 -0.22 -1.09
CA ALA A 27 38.31 -1.16 -0.28
C ALA A 27 38.08 -0.65 1.15
N ARG A 28 39.10 -0.01 1.75
CA ARG A 28 38.98 0.67 3.05
C ARG A 28 37.92 1.77 3.03
N GLN A 29 37.83 2.52 1.93
CA GLN A 29 36.87 3.60 1.81
C GLN A 29 35.44 3.05 1.67
N MET A 30 35.25 1.95 0.94
CA MET A 30 33.97 1.24 0.89
C MET A 30 33.52 0.76 2.28
N ARG A 31 34.43 0.17 3.06
CA ARG A 31 34.15 -0.23 4.45
C ARG A 31 33.70 0.95 5.31
N ARG A 32 34.33 2.12 5.16
CA ARG A 32 33.92 3.34 5.88
C ARG A 32 32.54 3.83 5.46
N TYR A 33 32.16 3.67 4.20
CA TYR A 33 30.81 3.99 3.74
C TYR A 33 29.77 3.05 4.36
N GLU A 34 30.02 1.74 4.34
CA GLU A 34 29.10 0.75 4.94
C GLU A 34 28.95 0.92 6.45
N ASN A 35 30.03 1.26 7.15
CA ASN A 35 30.03 1.50 8.61
C ASN A 35 29.46 2.88 9.01
N GLY A 36 29.15 3.77 8.05
CA GLY A 36 28.71 5.14 8.35
C GLY A 36 29.83 6.07 8.88
N GLU A 37 31.10 5.66 8.81
CA GLU A 37 32.25 6.46 9.24
C GLU A 37 32.61 7.59 8.25
N SER A 38 32.04 7.54 7.03
CA SER A 38 32.08 8.62 6.05
C SER A 38 30.97 8.45 5.01
N HIS A 39 30.67 9.52 4.28
CA HIS A 39 29.69 9.49 3.18
C HIS A 39 30.40 9.62 1.82
N PRO A 40 29.93 8.91 0.78
CA PRO A 40 30.41 9.12 -0.57
C PRO A 40 30.01 10.53 -1.05
N THR A 41 30.85 11.15 -1.86
CA THR A 41 30.44 12.34 -2.62
C THR A 41 29.34 11.97 -3.61
N LEU A 42 28.54 12.93 -4.07
CA LEU A 42 27.45 12.65 -5.01
C LEU A 42 27.91 11.87 -6.27
N PRO A 43 29.04 12.21 -6.93
CA PRO A 43 29.52 11.40 -8.06
C PRO A 43 29.88 9.95 -7.68
N VAL A 44 30.41 9.73 -6.47
CA VAL A 44 30.71 8.37 -5.99
C VAL A 44 29.42 7.65 -5.63
N ALA A 45 28.45 8.31 -5.00
CA ALA A 45 27.15 7.74 -4.69
C ALA A 45 26.42 7.27 -5.97
N VAL A 46 26.44 8.07 -7.05
CA VAL A 46 25.89 7.66 -8.36
C VAL A 46 26.56 6.38 -8.88
N LYS A 47 27.88 6.28 -8.78
CA LYS A 47 28.62 5.06 -9.19
C LYS A 47 28.29 3.86 -8.32
N VAL A 48 28.16 4.04 -7.01
CA VAL A 48 27.74 2.98 -6.07
C VAL A 48 26.35 2.49 -6.43
N ALA A 49 25.40 3.40 -6.63
CA ALA A 49 24.02 3.07 -7.01
C ALA A 49 23.99 2.30 -8.34
N THR A 50 24.74 2.76 -9.34
CA THR A 50 24.85 2.10 -10.65
C THR A 50 25.46 0.71 -10.54
N ALA A 51 26.54 0.55 -9.77
CA ALA A 51 27.20 -0.75 -9.56
C ALA A 51 26.29 -1.75 -8.83
N LEU A 52 25.41 -1.26 -7.96
CA LEU A 52 24.43 -2.06 -7.22
C LEU A 52 23.07 -2.19 -7.94
N GLY A 53 22.90 -1.59 -9.12
CA GLY A 53 21.65 -1.67 -9.88
C GLY A 53 20.44 -1.00 -9.19
N ILE A 54 20.68 0.00 -8.34
CA ILE A 54 19.65 0.75 -7.59
C ILE A 54 19.66 2.24 -7.97
N SER A 55 18.62 2.99 -7.59
CA SER A 55 18.60 4.45 -7.75
C SER A 55 19.45 5.16 -6.69
N VAL A 56 19.82 6.43 -6.92
CA VAL A 56 20.55 7.23 -5.93
C VAL A 56 19.65 7.54 -4.72
N ASP A 57 18.35 7.72 -4.96
CA ASP A 57 17.31 7.82 -3.93
C ASP A 57 17.29 6.56 -3.06
N GLU A 58 17.27 5.38 -3.67
CA GLU A 58 17.33 4.10 -2.96
C GLU A 58 18.62 3.98 -2.13
N LEU A 59 19.75 4.31 -2.73
CA LEU A 59 21.03 4.35 -2.03
C LEU A 59 21.02 5.32 -0.84
N ALA A 60 20.37 6.48 -0.98
CA ALA A 60 20.24 7.47 0.09
C ALA A 60 19.35 6.99 1.24
N GLY A 61 18.68 5.83 1.11
CA GLY A 61 17.64 5.39 2.03
C GLY A 61 16.33 6.14 1.81
N LEU A 62 16.20 6.81 0.67
CA LEU A 62 14.94 7.35 0.15
C LEU A 62 14.19 6.30 -0.68
N SER A 63 14.69 5.06 -0.74
CA SER A 63 13.94 3.88 -1.19
C SER A 63 12.77 3.62 -0.26
N THR A 64 11.71 4.38 -0.52
CA THR A 64 10.39 3.82 -0.49
C THR A 64 10.41 2.57 -1.38
N HIS A 65 10.25 1.37 -0.82
CA HIS A 65 9.65 0.27 -1.57
C HIS A 65 8.23 0.73 -1.89
N ARG A 66 8.08 1.57 -2.92
CA ARG A 66 6.77 2.03 -3.39
C ARG A 66 6.09 0.82 -3.96
N VAL A 67 5.25 0.22 -3.14
CA VAL A 67 4.25 -0.74 -3.58
C VAL A 67 3.51 -0.12 -4.76
N ASP A 68 3.55 -0.80 -5.90
CA ASP A 68 2.72 -0.45 -7.04
C ASP A 68 1.37 -1.14 -6.84
N LEU A 69 0.38 -0.33 -6.48
CA LEU A 69 -0.98 -0.77 -6.23
C LEU A 69 -1.85 -0.60 -7.48
N SER A 70 -1.27 -0.20 -8.62
CA SER A 70 -2.03 -0.01 -9.86
C SER A 70 -2.62 -1.32 -10.39
N GLY A 71 -3.73 -1.20 -11.11
CA GLY A 71 -4.37 -2.31 -11.81
C GLY A 71 -5.73 -2.71 -11.22
N HIS A 72 -6.16 -3.91 -11.56
CA HIS A 72 -7.44 -4.48 -11.17
C HIS A 72 -7.38 -5.12 -9.78
N TRP A 73 -8.42 -4.88 -8.98
CA TRP A 73 -8.57 -5.37 -7.63
C TRP A 73 -10.04 -5.69 -7.30
N TRP A 74 -10.23 -6.42 -6.21
CA TRP A 74 -11.53 -6.63 -5.58
C TRP A 74 -11.58 -5.92 -4.24
N ALA A 75 -12.55 -5.04 -4.05
CA ALA A 75 -12.79 -4.33 -2.81
C ALA A 75 -14.05 -4.87 -2.13
N SER A 76 -13.92 -5.31 -0.88
CA SER A 76 -15.00 -5.85 -0.07
C SER A 76 -15.31 -4.94 1.11
N TRP A 77 -16.60 -4.90 1.48
CA TRP A 77 -17.14 -3.97 2.46
C TRP A 77 -18.05 -4.70 3.43
N GLN A 78 -17.70 -4.68 4.71
CA GLN A 78 -18.60 -5.02 5.79
C GLN A 78 -19.53 -3.83 6.05
N THR A 79 -20.83 -4.04 5.92
CA THR A 79 -21.88 -3.05 6.16
C THR A 79 -22.98 -3.66 7.02
N SER A 80 -24.01 -2.86 7.35
CA SER A 80 -25.21 -3.36 8.03
C SER A 80 -26.46 -2.83 7.35
N LYS A 81 -27.38 -3.72 7.01
CA LYS A 81 -28.69 -3.43 6.43
C LYS A 81 -29.74 -4.12 7.29
N ASP A 82 -30.76 -3.38 7.74
CA ASP A 82 -31.84 -3.92 8.57
C ASP A 82 -31.38 -4.66 9.85
N HIS A 83 -30.27 -4.22 10.46
CA HIS A 83 -29.59 -4.86 11.60
C HIS A 83 -28.90 -6.18 11.30
N GLU A 84 -28.93 -6.63 10.04
CA GLU A 84 -28.14 -7.75 9.57
C GLU A 84 -26.84 -7.25 8.96
N GLU A 85 -25.76 -7.98 9.26
CA GLU A 85 -24.48 -7.70 8.64
C GLU A 85 -24.48 -8.20 7.19
N VAL A 86 -23.98 -7.36 6.29
CA VAL A 86 -23.84 -7.72 4.88
C VAL A 86 -22.41 -7.42 4.45
N VAL A 87 -21.73 -8.42 3.91
CA VAL A 87 -20.45 -8.27 3.24
C VAL A 87 -20.69 -8.30 1.74
N THR A 88 -20.23 -7.25 1.06
CA THR A 88 -20.34 -7.14 -0.41
C THR A 88 -18.94 -7.03 -1.01
N ALA A 89 -18.81 -7.29 -2.31
CA ALA A 89 -17.56 -7.11 -3.04
C ALA A 89 -17.83 -6.41 -4.38
N GLN A 90 -16.87 -5.60 -4.82
CA GLN A 90 -16.90 -4.84 -6.06
C GLN A 90 -15.53 -4.91 -6.72
N GLU A 91 -15.50 -5.02 -8.05
CA GLU A 91 -14.27 -4.84 -8.80
C GLU A 91 -13.91 -3.36 -8.84
N VAL A 92 -12.63 -3.05 -8.68
CA VAL A 92 -12.10 -1.69 -8.73
C VAL A 92 -10.82 -1.61 -9.56
N ASP A 93 -10.64 -0.46 -10.20
CA ASP A 93 -9.41 -0.08 -10.87
C ASP A 93 -8.67 0.96 -10.05
N ILE A 94 -7.40 0.67 -9.78
CA ILE A 94 -6.49 1.57 -9.09
C ILE A 94 -5.50 2.16 -10.09
N ARG A 95 -5.37 3.50 -10.08
CA ARG A 95 -4.34 4.22 -10.82
C ARG A 95 -3.45 4.98 -9.83
N GLN A 96 -2.18 4.62 -9.76
CA GLN A 96 -1.22 5.27 -8.86
C GLN A 96 -0.31 6.24 -9.63
N GLN A 97 -0.13 7.44 -9.07
CA GLN A 97 0.86 8.42 -9.51
C GLN A 97 1.63 8.94 -8.29
N GLY A 98 2.84 8.40 -8.10
CA GLY A 98 3.63 8.69 -6.91
C GLY A 98 2.95 8.16 -5.65
N GLU A 99 2.58 9.07 -4.74
CA GLU A 99 1.85 8.76 -3.51
C GLU A 99 0.33 8.87 -3.66
N GLN A 100 -0.16 9.40 -4.78
CA GLN A 100 -1.58 9.59 -5.00
C GLN A 100 -2.17 8.39 -5.73
N LEU A 101 -3.28 7.86 -5.20
CA LEU A 101 -4.07 6.80 -5.80
C LEU A 101 -5.44 7.35 -6.16
N ARG A 102 -5.91 6.99 -7.35
CA ARG A 102 -7.31 7.08 -7.76
C ARG A 102 -7.88 5.69 -7.82
N VAL A 103 -9.06 5.51 -7.23
CA VAL A 103 -9.76 4.23 -7.21
C VAL A 103 -11.17 4.46 -7.71
N GLU A 104 -11.65 3.58 -8.59
CA GLU A 104 -13.01 3.63 -9.09
C GLU A 104 -13.54 2.21 -9.28
N THR A 105 -14.81 2.01 -9.02
CA THR A 105 -15.47 0.72 -9.27
C THR A 105 -15.65 0.46 -10.76
N THR A 106 -15.40 -0.76 -11.21
CA THR A 106 -15.78 -1.24 -12.54
C THR A 106 -17.10 -2.02 -12.51
N THR A 107 -17.51 -2.53 -11.33
CA THR A 107 -18.81 -3.19 -11.11
C THR A 107 -19.58 -2.58 -9.93
N ARG A 108 -20.90 -2.77 -9.92
CA ARG A 108 -21.79 -2.34 -8.81
C ARG A 108 -21.77 -3.29 -7.61
N GLY A 109 -21.18 -4.48 -7.76
CA GLY A 109 -21.12 -5.54 -6.75
C GLY A 109 -22.42 -6.30 -6.58
N ILE A 110 -23.49 -5.60 -6.20
CA ILE A 110 -24.85 -6.15 -6.10
C ILE A 110 -25.79 -5.48 -7.11
N ALA A 111 -27.00 -6.03 -7.24
CA ALA A 111 -28.02 -5.46 -8.11
C ALA A 111 -28.44 -4.05 -7.64
N VAL A 112 -28.92 -3.21 -8.56
CA VAL A 112 -29.27 -1.81 -8.27
C VAL A 112 -30.41 -1.74 -7.25
N GLU A 113 -31.40 -2.62 -7.40
CA GLU A 113 -32.53 -2.80 -6.49
C GLU A 113 -32.10 -3.15 -5.06
N ASP A 114 -30.97 -3.84 -4.91
CA ASP A 114 -30.43 -4.22 -3.60
C ASP A 114 -29.55 -3.13 -2.98
N GLY A 115 -29.28 -2.07 -3.75
CA GLY A 115 -28.48 -0.92 -3.36
C GLY A 115 -27.09 -0.87 -4.01
N GLY A 116 -26.87 -1.55 -5.13
CA GLY A 116 -25.59 -1.55 -5.86
C GLY A 116 -25.32 -0.23 -6.60
N TYR A 117 -24.13 0.34 -6.40
CA TYR A 117 -23.73 1.63 -6.97
C TYR A 117 -22.26 1.68 -7.34
N HIS A 118 -21.93 2.57 -8.29
CA HIS A 118 -20.54 2.92 -8.56
C HIS A 118 -20.03 4.00 -7.62
N TRP A 119 -18.77 3.90 -7.23
CA TRP A 119 -18.08 4.94 -6.47
C TRP A 119 -16.67 5.15 -6.98
N LYS A 120 -16.14 6.32 -6.66
CA LYS A 120 -14.73 6.65 -6.84
C LYS A 120 -14.15 7.26 -5.58
N GLY A 121 -12.84 7.22 -5.47
CA GLY A 121 -12.10 7.77 -4.36
C GLY A 121 -10.70 8.21 -4.73
N GLU A 122 -10.13 9.03 -3.86
CA GLU A 122 -8.72 9.40 -3.92
C GLU A 122 -8.09 9.12 -2.56
N LEU A 123 -6.95 8.41 -2.59
CA LEU A 123 -6.18 8.07 -1.40
C LEU A 123 -4.73 8.52 -1.56
N ARG A 124 -4.08 8.82 -0.45
CA ARG A 124 -2.64 9.02 -0.39
C ARG A 124 -1.99 7.85 0.33
N LEU A 125 -0.91 7.34 -0.26
CA LEU A 125 -0.01 6.36 0.36
C LEU A 125 1.03 7.08 1.22
N TRP A 126 1.08 6.71 2.49
CA TRP A 126 2.00 7.21 3.51
C TRP A 126 2.97 6.09 3.87
N ASP A 127 4.27 6.37 3.77
CA ASP A 127 5.37 5.49 4.18
C ASP A 127 5.35 4.07 3.57
N ASN A 128 4.56 3.84 2.52
CA ASN A 128 4.23 2.52 1.93
C ASN A 128 3.45 1.58 2.85
N GLU A 129 2.92 2.10 3.95
CA GLU A 129 2.25 1.31 4.98
C GLU A 129 0.77 1.65 5.10
N VAL A 130 0.39 2.91 4.86
CA VAL A 130 -0.97 3.39 5.15
C VAL A 130 -1.56 4.13 3.96
N LEU A 131 -2.80 3.81 3.61
CA LEU A 131 -3.63 4.54 2.67
C LEU A 131 -4.73 5.30 3.40
N ILE A 132 -4.79 6.61 3.18
CA ILE A 132 -5.81 7.47 3.75
C ILE A 132 -6.45 8.28 2.64
N GLY A 133 -7.77 8.33 2.61
CA GLY A 133 -8.47 9.05 1.56
C GLY A 133 -9.97 9.12 1.73
N TRP A 134 -10.64 9.49 0.65
CA TRP A 134 -12.09 9.62 0.59
C TRP A 134 -12.69 8.79 -0.53
N TYR A 135 -13.98 8.48 -0.41
CA TYR A 135 -14.79 7.93 -1.50
C TYR A 135 -16.13 8.65 -1.58
N ALA A 136 -16.74 8.62 -2.77
CA ALA A 136 -18.08 9.11 -3.02
C ALA A 136 -18.75 8.30 -4.13
N ALA A 137 -20.05 8.03 -3.95
CA ALA A 137 -20.88 7.45 -5.00
C ALA A 137 -20.93 8.38 -6.23
N GLU A 138 -20.93 7.78 -7.42
CA GLU A 138 -21.07 8.49 -8.69
C GLU A 138 -22.51 8.52 -9.20
N ASP A 139 -23.34 7.58 -8.75
CA ASP A 139 -24.75 7.53 -9.14
C ASP A 139 -25.54 8.64 -8.43
N GLY A 140 -26.14 9.56 -9.19
CA GLY A 140 -26.75 10.79 -8.65
C GLY A 140 -27.86 10.62 -7.61
N ALA A 141 -28.47 9.43 -7.50
CA ALA A 141 -29.44 9.11 -6.45
C ALA A 141 -28.79 8.66 -5.13
N VAL A 142 -27.54 8.18 -5.18
CA VAL A 142 -26.83 7.58 -4.04
C VAL A 142 -25.99 8.65 -3.36
N ARG A 143 -26.25 8.87 -2.07
CA ARG A 143 -25.56 9.91 -1.27
C ARG A 143 -24.36 9.39 -0.49
N SER A 144 -24.01 8.12 -0.67
CA SER A 144 -22.90 7.45 0.02
C SER A 144 -21.58 8.16 -0.26
N LYS A 145 -20.89 8.55 0.81
CA LYS A 145 -19.55 9.13 0.79
C LYS A 145 -18.92 9.00 2.17
N GLY A 146 -17.60 9.01 2.21
CA GLY A 146 -16.87 8.81 3.45
C GLY A 146 -15.37 8.85 3.27
N SER A 147 -14.67 8.33 4.27
CA SER A 147 -13.22 8.21 4.32
C SER A 147 -12.79 6.76 4.46
N PHE A 148 -11.57 6.49 3.99
CA PHE A 148 -10.89 5.22 4.14
C PHE A 148 -9.62 5.38 4.98
N TYR A 149 -9.36 4.40 5.82
CA TYR A 149 -8.08 4.18 6.49
C TYR A 149 -7.69 2.71 6.31
N PHE A 150 -6.67 2.45 5.50
CA PHE A 150 -6.19 1.12 5.19
C PHE A 150 -4.72 0.98 5.54
N THR A 151 -4.32 -0.17 6.05
CA THR A 151 -2.93 -0.62 6.01
C THR A 151 -2.67 -1.39 4.73
N VAL A 152 -1.44 -1.31 4.23
CA VAL A 152 -0.99 -2.00 3.03
C VAL A 152 -0.10 -3.15 3.44
N HIS A 153 -0.31 -4.33 2.87
CA HIS A 153 0.61 -5.45 3.07
C HIS A 153 2.02 -5.05 2.60
N PRO A 154 3.12 -5.46 3.28
CA PRO A 154 4.49 -5.05 2.92
C PRO A 154 4.92 -5.33 1.47
N HIS A 155 4.27 -6.30 0.83
CA HIS A 155 4.49 -6.68 -0.58
C HIS A 155 3.43 -6.14 -1.55
N GLY A 156 2.49 -5.30 -1.10
CA GLY A 156 1.45 -4.72 -1.95
C GLY A 156 0.50 -5.74 -2.56
N ILE A 157 0.19 -6.82 -1.82
CA ILE A 157 -0.69 -7.91 -2.30
C ILE A 157 -2.13 -7.77 -1.82
N HIS A 158 -2.37 -7.05 -0.71
CA HIS A 158 -3.70 -6.68 -0.23
C HIS A 158 -3.64 -5.41 0.63
N MET A 159 -4.81 -4.84 0.89
CA MET A 159 -5.01 -3.73 1.83
C MET A 159 -6.18 -4.07 2.76
N ILE A 160 -6.04 -3.76 4.05
CA ILE A 160 -7.09 -4.03 5.06
C ILE A 160 -7.29 -2.81 5.96
N GLY A 161 -8.51 -2.58 6.42
CA GLY A 161 -8.76 -1.41 7.26
C GLY A 161 -10.22 -1.09 7.42
N ARG A 162 -10.51 0.20 7.65
CA ARG A 162 -11.86 0.66 7.95
C ARG A 162 -12.31 1.73 6.98
N TRP A 163 -13.59 1.68 6.66
CA TRP A 163 -14.30 2.79 6.07
C TRP A 163 -15.12 3.49 7.16
N VAL A 164 -15.29 4.80 7.02
CA VAL A 164 -16.23 5.60 7.82
C VAL A 164 -17.05 6.42 6.85
N GLY A 165 -18.36 6.28 6.91
CA GLY A 165 -19.27 6.90 5.96
C GLY A 165 -20.56 7.33 6.61
N MET A 166 -21.39 8.01 5.84
CA MET A 166 -22.71 8.45 6.27
C MET A 166 -23.79 7.54 5.69
N SER A 167 -24.68 7.01 6.52
CA SER A 167 -25.87 6.29 6.07
C SER A 167 -26.95 7.25 5.56
N TYR A 168 -28.01 6.71 4.95
CA TYR A 168 -29.11 7.51 4.38
C TYR A 168 -29.81 8.40 5.42
N ASP A 169 -29.90 7.94 6.67
CA ASP A 169 -30.46 8.66 7.81
C ASP A 169 -29.52 9.74 8.39
N GLY A 170 -28.33 9.92 7.83
CA GLY A 170 -27.34 10.90 8.28
C GLY A 170 -26.46 10.42 9.45
N ALA A 171 -26.65 9.19 9.95
CA ALA A 171 -25.79 8.65 11.00
C ALA A 171 -24.40 8.30 10.44
N ILE A 172 -23.36 8.48 11.28
CA ILE A 172 -22.01 8.01 10.97
C ILE A 172 -21.97 6.50 11.18
N ARG A 173 -21.49 5.78 10.17
CA ARG A 173 -21.31 4.33 10.15
C ARG A 173 -19.87 3.98 9.83
N THR A 174 -19.44 2.82 10.27
CA THR A 174 -18.12 2.26 9.95
C THR A 174 -18.22 0.74 9.86
N GLY A 175 -17.33 0.14 9.08
CA GLY A 175 -17.13 -1.28 9.01
C GLY A 175 -15.72 -1.61 8.52
N TRP A 176 -15.38 -2.88 8.55
CA TRP A 176 -14.18 -3.41 7.91
C TRP A 176 -14.30 -3.27 6.39
N GLY A 177 -13.16 -2.96 5.76
CA GLY A 177 -12.96 -3.04 4.33
C GLY A 177 -11.69 -3.83 4.05
N ALA A 178 -11.67 -4.52 2.92
CA ALA A 178 -10.48 -5.20 2.43
C ALA A 178 -10.40 -5.08 0.91
N ILE A 179 -9.18 -4.97 0.38
CA ILE A 179 -8.93 -4.93 -1.05
C ILE A 179 -7.90 -6.02 -1.38
N GLY A 180 -8.30 -7.01 -2.18
CA GLY A 180 -7.51 -8.18 -2.55
C GLY A 180 -7.47 -8.41 -4.06
N ARG A 181 -6.68 -9.38 -4.51
CA ARG A 181 -6.52 -9.71 -5.94
C ARG A 181 -7.70 -10.51 -6.49
N THR A 182 -8.45 -11.20 -5.63
CA THR A 182 -9.67 -11.92 -5.99
C THR A 182 -10.83 -11.56 -5.05
N GLU A 183 -12.06 -11.82 -5.49
CA GLU A 183 -13.26 -11.63 -4.67
C GLU A 183 -13.19 -12.45 -3.37
N GLU A 184 -12.81 -13.72 -3.50
CA GLU A 184 -12.67 -14.66 -2.38
C GLU A 184 -11.63 -14.20 -1.35
N GLU A 185 -10.49 -13.68 -1.82
CA GLU A 185 -9.46 -13.12 -0.95
C GLU A 185 -9.98 -11.89 -0.19
N ALA A 186 -10.59 -10.94 -0.90
CA ALA A 186 -11.12 -9.72 -0.29
C ALA A 186 -12.18 -10.04 0.78
N HIS A 187 -13.07 -10.99 0.52
CA HIS A 187 -14.06 -11.44 1.50
C HIS A 187 -13.41 -12.16 2.69
N SER A 188 -12.45 -13.05 2.45
CA SER A 188 -11.76 -13.82 3.50
C SER A 188 -10.99 -12.92 4.46
N LEU A 189 -10.36 -11.85 3.96
CA LEU A 189 -9.66 -10.86 4.79
C LEU A 189 -10.61 -10.17 5.79
N ILE A 190 -11.85 -9.86 5.40
CA ILE A 190 -12.85 -9.30 6.33
C ILE A 190 -13.20 -10.31 7.44
N VAL A 191 -13.34 -11.58 7.09
CA VAL A 191 -13.62 -12.64 8.09
C VAL A 191 -12.47 -12.73 9.11
N GLN A 192 -11.22 -12.68 8.65
CA GLN A 192 -10.04 -12.72 9.51
C GLN A 192 -9.99 -11.51 10.47
N LEU A 193 -10.15 -10.29 9.95
CA LEU A 193 -10.17 -9.06 10.76
C LEU A 193 -11.19 -9.12 11.89
N LYS A 194 -12.37 -9.66 11.60
CA LYS A 194 -13.43 -9.83 12.61
C LYS A 194 -13.06 -10.85 13.68
N GLN A 195 -12.40 -11.95 13.31
CA GLN A 195 -11.93 -12.95 14.27
C GLN A 195 -10.85 -12.38 15.19
N GLU A 196 -9.92 -11.60 14.63
CA GLU A 196 -8.88 -10.91 15.39
C GLU A 196 -9.48 -9.88 16.37
N GLU A 197 -10.46 -9.08 15.93
CA GLU A 197 -11.16 -8.11 16.78
C GLU A 197 -11.88 -8.79 17.96
N GLN A 198 -12.44 -9.98 17.75
CA GLN A 198 -13.12 -10.77 18.80
C GLN A 198 -12.15 -11.48 19.74
N SER A 199 -10.95 -11.81 19.27
CA SER A 199 -9.93 -12.50 20.06
C SER A 199 -9.24 -11.57 21.07
N GLY A 200 -9.36 -10.24 20.87
CA GLY A 200 -8.75 -9.23 21.73
C GLY A 200 -7.21 -9.19 21.60
N PRO A 201 -6.55 -8.10 22.01
CA PRO A 201 -5.09 -8.06 22.03
C PRO A 201 -4.56 -8.95 23.17
N ASP A 202 -3.58 -9.81 22.87
CA ASP A 202 -2.65 -10.30 23.88
C ASP A 202 -1.89 -9.07 24.43
N LEU A 203 -2.28 -8.61 25.62
CA LEU A 203 -1.63 -7.51 26.36
C LEU A 203 -0.30 -7.95 26.97
#